data_AF-A0A127B5R2-F1
#
_entry.id   AF-A0A127B5R2-F1
#
_cell.length_a   1.000
_cell.length_b   1.000
_cell.length_c   1.000
_cell.angle_alpha   90.00
_cell.angle_beta   90.00
_cell.angle_gamma   90.00
#
_symmetry.space_group_name_H-M   'P 1'
#
loop_
_entity.id
_entity.type
_entity.pdbx_description
1 polymer ?
#
loop_
_entity_poly.entity_id
_entity_poly.type
_entity_poly.pdbx_seq_one_letter_code
_entity_poly.pdbx_strand_id
1 'polypeptide(L)'
;MLSNILAFIGNLGTGEMILIVLVILLLFGAKRIPDLARGLGKGIREFKDATNEIKSDIEKSANNNDRPNNSGYNNGPYNPNPNAGYQQPAPQNPAPGAYNNDPAVNPNPTTTPNNTNV
;
A
#
# COMPACT_ATOMS: atom_id res chain seq x y z
N MET A 1 -0.42 -51.18 -0.83
CA MET A 1 0.29 -50.74 -2.05
C MET A 1 -0.46 -49.62 -2.79
N LEU A 2 -1.77 -49.74 -3.04
CA LEU A 2 -2.57 -48.66 -3.69
C LEU A 2 -2.83 -47.43 -2.80
N SER A 3 -2.85 -47.60 -1.48
CA SER A 3 -3.09 -46.50 -0.52
C SER A 3 -2.06 -45.39 -0.61
N ASN A 4 -0.82 -45.70 -1.02
CA ASN A 4 0.25 -44.72 -1.20
C ASN A 4 0.00 -43.84 -2.44
N ILE A 5 -0.60 -44.38 -3.49
CA ILE A 5 -1.01 -43.63 -4.68
C ILE A 5 -2.22 -42.74 -4.37
N LEU A 6 -3.17 -43.21 -3.55
CA LEU A 6 -4.35 -42.43 -3.17
C LEU A 6 -4.03 -41.31 -2.19
N ALA A 7 -3.09 -41.54 -1.26
CA ALA A 7 -2.59 -40.51 -0.35
C ALA A 7 -1.95 -39.34 -1.11
N PHE A 8 -1.30 -39.61 -2.25
CA PHE A 8 -0.72 -38.58 -3.11
C PHE A 8 -1.75 -37.67 -3.79
N ILE A 9 -2.98 -38.15 -4.04
CA ILE A 9 -4.04 -37.36 -4.69
C ILE A 9 -4.94 -36.66 -3.67
N GLY A 10 -5.17 -37.27 -2.49
CA GLY A 10 -6.04 -36.72 -1.45
C GLY A 10 -5.35 -35.81 -0.43
N ASN A 11 -4.02 -35.91 -0.31
CA ASN A 11 -3.23 -35.19 0.68
C ASN A 11 -2.05 -34.49 0.00
N LEU A 12 -2.35 -33.67 -1.02
CA LEU A 12 -1.37 -32.77 -1.67
C LEU A 12 -0.91 -31.72 -0.64
N GLY A 13 -0.06 -32.16 0.27
CA GLY A 13 0.56 -31.33 1.28
C GLY A 13 1.82 -30.65 0.74
N THR A 14 2.49 -29.94 1.63
CA THR A 14 3.74 -29.24 1.33
C THR A 14 4.85 -30.21 0.86
N GLY A 15 4.85 -31.46 1.34
CA GLY A 15 5.86 -32.46 0.99
C GLY A 15 5.80 -32.89 -0.48
N GLU A 16 4.60 -33.15 -0.98
CA GLU A 16 4.34 -33.53 -2.37
C GLU A 16 4.71 -32.39 -3.32
N MET A 17 4.37 -31.15 -2.97
CA MET A 17 4.76 -29.97 -3.75
C MET A 17 6.27 -29.81 -3.86
N ILE A 18 7.01 -30.06 -2.77
CA ILE A 18 8.48 -30.07 -2.79
C ILE A 18 9.01 -31.17 -3.71
N LEU A 19 8.41 -32.36 -3.70
CA LEU A 19 8.83 -33.48 -4.55
C LEU A 19 8.60 -33.19 -6.03
N ILE A 20 7.46 -32.61 -6.40
CA ILE A 20 7.17 -32.17 -7.77
C ILE A 20 8.18 -31.10 -8.21
N VAL A 21 8.41 -30.08 -7.39
CA VAL A 21 9.41 -29.04 -7.67
C VAL A 21 10.80 -29.65 -7.83
N LEU A 22 11.18 -30.62 -6.99
CA LEU A 22 12.46 -31.31 -7.09
C LEU A 22 12.62 -32.05 -8.43
N VAL A 23 11.59 -32.75 -8.89
CA VAL A 23 11.61 -33.43 -10.20
C VAL A 23 11.75 -32.42 -11.34
N ILE A 24 11.01 -31.32 -11.30
CA ILE A 24 11.13 -30.23 -12.30
C ILE A 24 12.54 -29.61 -12.27
N LEU A 25 13.10 -29.41 -11.07
CA LEU A 25 14.46 -28.90 -10.90
C LEU A 25 15.53 -29.88 -11.42
N LEU A 26 15.31 -31.20 -11.36
CA LEU A 26 16.23 -32.17 -11.95
C LEU A 26 16.15 -32.18 -13.48
N LEU A 27 14.96 -32.05 -14.05
CA LEU A 27 14.77 -32.05 -15.51
C LEU A 27 15.28 -30.76 -16.16
N PHE A 28 14.94 -29.60 -15.58
CA PHE A 28 15.28 -28.29 -16.15
C PHE A 28 16.50 -27.64 -15.50
N GLY A 29 16.88 -28.04 -14.29
CA GLY A 29 17.92 -27.39 -13.50
C GLY A 29 17.43 -26.18 -12.71
N ALA A 30 18.00 -25.95 -11.52
CA ALA A 30 17.66 -24.80 -10.67
C ALA A 30 17.90 -23.43 -11.32
N LYS A 31 18.80 -23.37 -12.30
CA LYS A 31 19.10 -22.13 -13.02
C LYS A 31 18.01 -21.72 -14.03
N ARG A 32 17.19 -22.65 -14.52
CA ARG A 32 16.17 -22.37 -15.55
C ARG A 32 14.87 -21.81 -14.98
N ILE A 33 14.47 -22.22 -13.78
CA ILE A 33 13.27 -21.69 -13.10
C ILE A 33 13.27 -20.15 -13.00
N PRO A 34 14.32 -19.48 -12.48
CA PRO A 34 14.31 -18.01 -12.37
C PRO A 34 14.29 -17.31 -13.73
N ASP A 35 14.93 -17.88 -14.74
CA ASP A 35 14.92 -17.32 -16.10
C ASP A 35 13.52 -17.44 -16.74
N LEU A 36 12.87 -18.60 -16.60
CA LEU A 36 11.49 -18.81 -17.05
C LEU A 36 10.51 -17.89 -16.30
N ALA A 37 10.64 -17.79 -14.98
CA ALA A 37 9.80 -16.91 -14.16
C ALA A 37 9.95 -15.44 -14.53
N ARG A 38 11.19 -14.98 -14.82
CA ARG A 38 11.44 -13.61 -15.31
C ARG A 38 10.81 -13.37 -16.67
N GLY A 39 10.92 -14.33 -17.60
CA GLY A 39 10.29 -14.24 -18.92
C GLY A 39 8.76 -14.17 -18.84
N LEU A 40 8.15 -15.10 -18.09
CA LEU A 40 6.71 -15.14 -17.84
C LEU A 40 6.22 -13.87 -17.12
N GLY A 41 6.96 -13.40 -16.11
CA GLY A 41 6.59 -12.19 -15.37
C GLY A 41 6.58 -10.94 -16.25
N LYS A 42 7.54 -10.79 -17.16
CA LYS A 42 7.54 -9.72 -18.16
C LYS A 42 6.35 -9.83 -19.11
N GLY A 43 6.12 -11.02 -19.67
CA GLY A 43 4.99 -11.26 -20.58
C GLY A 43 3.63 -11.00 -19.93
N ILE A 44 3.42 -11.42 -18.69
CA ILE A 44 2.20 -11.15 -17.92
C ILE A 44 2.03 -9.65 -17.67
N ARG A 45 3.12 -8.93 -17.37
CA ARG A 45 3.08 -7.47 -17.17
C ARG A 45 2.69 -6.74 -18.46
N GLU A 46 3.37 -7.03 -19.56
CA GLU A 46 3.10 -6.44 -20.88
C GLU A 46 1.66 -6.73 -21.34
N PHE A 47 1.20 -7.98 -21.14
CA PHE A 47 -0.18 -8.36 -21.44
C PHE A 47 -1.20 -7.59 -20.61
N LYS A 48 -0.93 -7.41 -19.31
CA LYS A 48 -1.80 -6.63 -18.41
C LYS A 48 -1.83 -5.16 -18.80
N ASP A 49 -0.68 -4.57 -19.13
CA ASP A 49 -0.57 -3.17 -19.53
C ASP A 49 -1.35 -2.91 -20.83
N ALA A 50 -1.17 -3.76 -21.85
CA ALA A 50 -1.94 -3.69 -23.10
C ALA A 50 -3.45 -3.86 -22.86
N THR A 51 -3.85 -4.80 -21.99
CA THR A 51 -5.26 -5.01 -21.64
C THR A 51 -5.88 -3.79 -20.96
N ASN A 52 -5.11 -3.12 -20.08
CA ASN A 52 -5.58 -1.91 -19.38
C ASN A 52 -5.73 -0.72 -20.34
N GLU A 53 -4.81 -0.55 -21.29
CA GLU A 53 -4.88 0.49 -22.31
C GLU A 53 -6.17 0.34 -23.14
N ILE A 54 -6.42 -0.87 -23.65
CA ILE A 54 -7.64 -1.21 -24.40
C ILE A 54 -8.89 -0.92 -23.57
N LYS A 55 -8.91 -1.32 -22.29
CA LYS A 55 -10.04 -1.06 -21.39
C LYS A 55 -10.27 0.45 -21.21
N SER A 56 -9.21 1.23 -21.05
CA SER A 56 -9.30 2.68 -20.88
C SER A 56 -9.78 3.41 -22.14
N ASP A 57 -9.41 2.91 -23.33
CA ASP A 57 -9.84 3.46 -24.60
C ASP A 57 -11.32 3.15 -24.89
N ILE A 58 -11.77 1.95 -24.52
CA ILE A 58 -13.19 1.57 -24.58
C ILE A 58 -14.02 2.43 -23.61
N GLU A 59 -13.55 2.61 -22.36
CA GLU A 59 -14.22 3.46 -21.37
C GLU A 59 -14.27 4.93 -21.80
N LYS A 60 -13.20 5.47 -22.38
CA LYS A 60 -13.20 6.83 -22.94
C LYS A 60 -14.18 6.94 -24.11
N SER A 61 -14.16 5.97 -25.03
CA SER A 61 -15.05 5.96 -26.20
C SER A 61 -16.52 5.85 -25.81
N ALA A 62 -16.85 5.10 -24.75
CA ALA A 62 -18.20 4.97 -24.24
C ALA A 62 -18.68 6.21 -23.46
N ASN A 63 -17.79 6.97 -22.83
CA ASN A 63 -18.13 8.15 -22.02
C ASN A 63 -18.08 9.49 -22.78
N ASN A 64 -17.76 9.51 -24.07
CA ASN A 64 -17.70 10.73 -24.91
C ASN A 64 -19.07 11.34 -25.28
N ASN A 65 -20.14 11.08 -24.51
CA ASN A 65 -21.44 11.75 -24.69
C ASN A 65 -21.81 12.77 -23.62
N ASP A 66 -21.04 12.97 -22.53
CA ASP A 66 -21.39 13.99 -21.53
C ASP A 66 -20.18 14.66 -20.87
N ARG A 67 -19.90 15.90 -21.33
CA ARG A 67 -19.27 17.04 -20.64
C ARG A 67 -17.79 16.91 -20.19
N PRO A 68 -16.96 17.96 -20.38
CA PRO A 68 -15.58 17.95 -19.90
C PRO A 68 -15.56 18.21 -18.38
N ASN A 69 -15.34 17.16 -17.58
CA ASN A 69 -14.92 17.32 -16.19
C ASN A 69 -13.39 17.29 -16.14
N ASN A 70 -12.81 18.48 -15.98
CA ASN A 70 -11.44 18.68 -15.57
C ASN A 70 -11.25 18.09 -14.16
N SER A 71 -10.78 16.86 -14.11
CA SER A 71 -10.17 16.26 -12.93
C SER A 71 -8.81 15.70 -13.33
N GLY A 72 -7.84 16.61 -13.44
CA GLY A 72 -6.44 16.24 -13.57
C GLY A 72 -5.99 15.42 -12.37
N TYR A 73 -5.73 14.14 -12.59
CA TYR A 73 -4.92 13.34 -11.67
C TYR A 73 -3.46 13.81 -11.77
N ASN A 74 -3.10 14.77 -10.92
CA ASN A 74 -1.71 15.07 -10.61
C ASN A 74 -1.13 13.90 -9.79
N ASN A 75 -0.46 12.97 -10.46
CA ASN A 75 0.43 12.01 -9.82
C ASN A 75 1.87 12.48 -10.04
N GLY A 76 2.31 13.46 -9.24
CA GLY A 76 3.74 13.64 -9.00
C GLY A 76 4.33 12.39 -8.33
N PRO A 77 5.64 12.11 -8.47
CA PRO A 77 6.25 10.98 -7.78
C PRO A 77 6.04 11.13 -6.27
N TYR A 78 5.37 10.15 -5.67
CA TYR A 78 5.18 10.07 -4.24
C TYR A 78 6.55 10.15 -3.55
N ASN A 79 6.79 11.21 -2.78
CA ASN A 79 7.94 11.34 -1.90
C ASN A 79 7.47 11.05 -0.46
N PRO A 80 7.60 9.81 0.03
CA PRO A 80 7.30 9.53 1.43
C PRO A 80 8.30 10.28 2.30
N ASN A 81 7.82 11.23 3.11
CA ASN A 81 8.63 11.86 4.14
C ASN A 81 9.05 10.79 5.17
N PRO A 82 10.35 10.42 5.26
CA PRO A 82 10.82 9.40 6.21
C PRO A 82 10.76 9.86 7.67
N ASN A 83 10.42 11.14 7.92
CA ASN A 83 10.46 11.79 9.23
C ASN A 83 9.06 12.11 9.79
N ALA A 84 8.03 11.38 9.36
CA ALA A 84 6.78 11.27 10.12
C ALA A 84 7.06 10.45 11.40
N GLY A 85 7.83 11.04 12.31
CA GLY A 85 8.18 10.47 13.59
C GLY A 85 6.93 10.18 14.41
N TYR A 86 7.02 9.12 15.21
CA TYR A 86 6.04 8.79 16.25
C TYR A 86 5.76 10.03 17.10
N GLN A 87 4.63 10.68 16.88
CA GLN A 87 4.12 11.66 17.85
C GLN A 87 3.70 10.86 19.07
N GLN A 88 4.58 10.87 20.06
CA GLN A 88 4.34 10.34 21.39
C GLN A 88 3.03 10.95 21.92
N PRO A 89 2.01 10.16 22.30
CA PRO A 89 0.77 10.71 22.83
C PRO A 89 1.11 11.60 24.04
N ALA A 90 0.61 12.83 24.04
CA ALA A 90 0.86 13.80 25.09
C ALA A 90 0.55 13.19 26.47
N PRO A 91 1.38 13.41 27.51
CA PRO A 91 1.07 12.95 28.86
C PRO A 91 -0.28 13.53 29.31
N GLN A 92 -1.21 12.64 29.65
CA GLN A 92 -2.53 13.02 30.16
C GLN A 92 -2.35 13.72 31.51
N ASN A 93 -2.57 15.03 31.53
CA ASN A 93 -2.63 15.79 32.77
C ASN A 93 -3.92 15.36 33.52
N PRO A 94 -3.88 14.97 34.80
CA PRO A 94 -5.09 14.61 35.56
C PRO A 94 -6.07 15.78 35.56
N ALA A 95 -7.35 15.48 35.38
CA ALA A 95 -8.44 16.47 35.28
C ALA A 95 -8.36 17.50 36.43
N PRO A 96 -8.26 18.81 36.14
CA PRO A 96 -8.32 19.85 37.15
C PRO A 96 -9.68 19.81 37.85
N GLY A 97 -9.63 19.72 39.19
CA GLY A 97 -10.80 19.64 40.06
C GLY A 97 -11.80 20.78 39.85
N ALA A 98 -13.06 20.45 40.11
CA ALA A 98 -14.19 21.36 40.06
C ALA A 98 -14.09 22.42 41.18
N TYR A 99 -13.57 23.60 40.85
CA TYR A 99 -13.87 24.83 41.59
C TYR A 99 -13.87 26.00 40.60
N ASN A 100 -15.04 26.53 40.29
CA ASN A 100 -15.18 27.95 39.91
C ASN A 100 -16.56 28.44 40.34
N ASN A 101 -16.52 29.42 41.24
CA ASN A 101 -17.62 30.29 41.63
C ASN A 101 -17.57 31.53 40.72
N ASP A 102 -18.72 31.97 40.19
CA ASP A 102 -18.92 33.30 39.60
C ASP A 102 -18.92 34.40 40.70
N PRO A 103 -18.92 35.72 40.36
CA PRO A 103 -18.35 36.44 39.22
C PRO A 103 -17.54 37.68 39.68
N ALA A 104 -16.89 38.35 38.72
CA ALA A 104 -16.58 39.79 38.65
C ALA A 104 -15.09 40.20 38.53
N VAL A 105 -14.93 41.19 37.63
CA VAL A 105 -13.82 42.14 37.45
C VAL A 105 -12.79 41.83 36.35
N ASN A 106 -13.04 42.43 35.19
CA ASN A 106 -12.06 42.90 34.19
C ASN A 106 -11.57 44.30 34.61
N PRO A 107 -10.27 44.65 34.52
CA PRO A 107 -9.79 45.41 33.35
C PRO A 107 -8.33 45.12 32.92
N ASN A 108 -8.11 44.98 31.61
CA ASN A 108 -6.89 45.31 30.81
C ASN A 108 -6.28 46.68 31.26
N PRO A 109 -4.97 47.05 31.15
CA PRO A 109 -4.10 46.97 29.94
C PRO A 109 -2.54 46.94 30.11
N THR A 110 -1.83 46.98 28.97
CA THR A 110 -0.41 47.43 28.72
C THR A 110 0.75 46.47 29.10
N THR A 111 1.86 46.30 28.36
CA THR A 111 2.52 47.01 27.22
C THR A 111 3.63 46.13 26.58
N THR A 112 3.66 46.14 25.23
CA THR A 112 4.81 46.32 24.29
C THR A 112 5.95 45.26 24.17
N PRO A 113 6.48 45.00 22.93
CA PRO A 113 7.18 43.77 22.54
C PRO A 113 8.70 43.94 22.42
N ASN A 114 9.45 42.85 22.21
CA ASN A 114 10.74 42.94 21.52
C ASN A 114 11.08 41.67 20.73
N ASN A 115 11.15 41.85 19.42
CA ASN A 115 11.78 40.97 18.45
C ASN A 115 13.24 41.41 18.34
N THR A 116 14.17 40.50 18.63
CA THR A 116 15.53 40.59 18.10
C THR A 116 15.93 39.20 17.63
N ASN A 117 15.79 38.96 16.33
CA ASN A 117 16.54 37.92 15.63
C ASN A 117 17.97 38.42 15.43
N VAL A 118 18.93 37.63 15.89
CA VAL A 118 20.33 37.63 15.46
C VAL A 118 20.63 36.32 14.74
#